data_AF-A0A0Q0AZF6-F1
#
_entry.id   AF-A0A0Q0AZF6-F1
#
_cell.length_a   1.000
_cell.length_b   1.000
_cell.length_c   1.000
_cell.angle_alpha   90.00
_cell.angle_beta   90.00
_cell.angle_gamma   90.00
#
_symmetry.space_group_name_H-M   'P 1'
#
loop_
_entity.id
_entity.type
_entity.pdbx_description
1 polymer ?
#
loop_
_entity_poly.entity_id
_entity_poly.type
_entity_poly.pdbx_seq_one_letter_code
_entity_poly.pdbx_strand_id
1 'polypeptide(L)'
;MDGLNLFRFVSNAPTVFKDKTGLVGGQTNGAFFDNRLEERLIKQIDEKLETYAFISENYEHTLVNHTIISERQDIETNTGDYFENDFEPHEWRFKYSFRPLETMFKTYASDITLYQYATVADANNFTGELPSTIKIKNVENEGVLKVVDDYKDNPEMLQTAFLTDTQNGKSAQRIMNDFGLTATSVKAVFSDEGNLDVHIHVEPEQLLPELAQPTSAGLSAAPLSRLTVTPVSSSRPKLVPTILKPAPHSRDRRRSRSATSERVSDVRQLHGSGRRQSR
;
A
#
# COMPACT_ATOMS: atom_id res chain seq x y z
N MET A 1 50.63 -0.04 22.56
CA MET A 1 50.48 -0.85 21.34
C MET A 1 50.04 -2.23 21.75
N ASP A 2 48.91 -2.81 21.36
CA ASP A 2 47.66 -2.37 20.68
C ASP A 2 46.59 -3.40 21.14
N GLY A 3 45.27 -3.24 21.09
CA GLY A 3 44.40 -2.19 20.57
C GLY A 3 42.99 -2.78 20.33
N LEU A 4 41.95 -2.06 20.76
CA LEU A 4 40.52 -2.17 20.39
C LEU A 4 39.69 -3.42 20.80
N ASN A 5 38.61 -3.13 21.56
CA ASN A 5 37.24 -3.70 21.49
C ASN A 5 37.10 -5.25 21.46
N LEU A 6 36.72 -5.94 22.55
CA LEU A 6 35.58 -5.73 23.46
C LEU A 6 34.25 -5.44 22.72
N PHE A 7 33.30 -6.38 22.82
CA PHE A 7 31.98 -6.40 22.18
C PHE A 7 31.97 -6.52 20.63
N ARG A 8 31.94 -7.77 20.13
CA ARG A 8 31.24 -8.03 18.85
C ARG A 8 29.76 -7.82 19.13
N PHE A 9 29.15 -6.86 18.42
CA PHE A 9 27.71 -6.69 18.39
C PHE A 9 27.05 -7.97 17.89
N VAL A 10 26.47 -8.73 18.80
CA VAL A 10 25.37 -9.65 18.45
C VAL A 10 24.21 -8.74 18.10
N SER A 11 23.59 -8.94 16.94
CA SER A 11 22.38 -8.20 16.59
C SER A 11 21.31 -8.47 17.66
N ASN A 12 20.77 -7.40 18.24
CA ASN A 12 19.52 -7.47 19.00
C ASN A 12 18.40 -7.82 18.00
N ALA A 13 18.24 -9.11 17.71
CA ALA A 13 16.97 -9.62 17.22
C ALA A 13 15.94 -9.34 18.32
N PRO A 14 14.87 -8.57 18.07
CA PRO A 14 13.90 -8.24 19.09
C PRO A 14 13.30 -9.53 19.65
N THR A 15 13.44 -9.75 20.95
CA THR A 15 12.89 -10.90 21.63
C THR A 15 11.37 -10.80 21.61
N VAL A 16 10.73 -11.56 20.72
CA VAL A 16 9.27 -11.73 20.71
C VAL A 16 8.85 -12.26 22.07
N PHE A 17 8.19 -11.41 22.86
CA PHE A 17 7.58 -11.85 24.12
C PHE A 17 6.44 -12.79 23.81
N LYS A 18 6.69 -14.10 23.96
CA LYS A 18 5.64 -15.11 24.00
C LYS A 18 4.96 -15.02 25.36
N ASP A 19 3.67 -14.70 25.37
CA ASP A 19 2.85 -14.95 26.54
C ASP A 19 2.62 -16.47 26.75
N LYS A 20 1.90 -16.83 27.81
CA LYS A 20 1.63 -18.24 28.15
C LYS A 20 0.52 -18.88 27.29
N THR A 21 -0.08 -18.13 26.37
CA THR A 21 -1.20 -18.54 25.51
C THR A 21 -0.82 -18.65 24.02
N GLY A 22 0.34 -18.11 23.62
CA GLY A 22 0.94 -18.33 22.30
C GLY A 22 0.38 -17.46 21.17
N LEU A 23 -0.38 -16.41 21.49
CA LEU A 23 -0.90 -15.47 20.49
C LEU A 23 0.18 -14.43 20.15
N VAL A 24 0.68 -14.49 18.91
CA VAL A 24 1.66 -13.51 18.39
C VAL A 24 0.90 -12.35 17.77
N GLY A 25 0.51 -11.39 18.61
CA GLY A 25 -0.04 -10.08 18.22
C GLY A 25 0.76 -8.96 18.88
N GLY A 26 2.09 -9.03 18.82
CA GLY A 26 2.97 -8.08 19.48
C GLY A 26 3.06 -6.77 18.69
N GLN A 27 2.51 -5.69 19.22
CA GLN A 27 2.71 -4.34 18.70
C GLN A 27 4.19 -3.93 18.88
N THR A 28 4.91 -3.72 17.79
CA THR A 28 6.32 -3.28 17.81
C THR A 28 6.44 -1.93 17.12
N ASN A 29 6.79 -0.88 17.87
CA ASN A 29 7.04 0.47 17.36
C ASN A 29 5.93 1.06 16.45
N GLY A 30 4.65 0.77 16.76
CA GLY A 30 3.52 1.25 15.95
C GLY A 30 3.28 0.45 14.66
N ALA A 31 3.92 -0.71 14.51
CA ALA A 31 3.57 -1.74 13.52
C ALA A 31 2.94 -2.96 14.20
N PHE A 32 2.20 -3.73 13.43
CA PHE A 32 1.66 -5.05 13.77
C PHE A 32 2.27 -6.10 12.87
N PHE A 33 2.38 -7.35 13.34
CA PHE A 33 2.86 -8.47 12.52
C PHE A 33 1.76 -9.51 12.34
N ASP A 34 1.41 -9.82 11.09
CA ASP A 34 0.51 -10.92 10.72
C ASP A 34 1.31 -12.01 10.00
N ASN A 35 1.48 -13.16 10.67
CA ASN A 35 2.20 -14.30 10.14
C ASN A 35 1.47 -15.03 9.00
N ARG A 36 0.22 -14.66 8.70
CA ARG A 36 -0.59 -15.17 7.58
C ARG A 36 -0.79 -14.15 6.46
N LEU A 37 -0.28 -12.92 6.60
CA LEU A 37 -0.48 -11.90 5.57
C LEU A 37 0.03 -12.36 4.20
N GLU A 38 1.23 -12.93 4.13
CA GLU A 38 1.82 -13.47 2.89
C GLU A 38 0.91 -14.52 2.22
N GLU A 39 0.31 -15.43 3.00
CA GLU A 39 -0.67 -16.42 2.51
C GLU A 39 -1.92 -15.74 1.93
N ARG A 40 -2.45 -14.71 2.62
CA ARG A 40 -3.63 -13.96 2.19
C ARG A 40 -3.38 -13.17 0.90
N LEU A 41 -2.23 -12.50 0.80
CA LEU A 41 -1.87 -11.70 -0.38
C LEU A 41 -1.61 -12.59 -1.60
N ILE A 42 -0.91 -13.71 -1.44
CA ILE A 42 -0.69 -14.69 -2.54
C ILE A 42 -2.04 -15.20 -3.06
N LYS A 43 -2.97 -15.58 -2.16
CA LYS A 43 -4.30 -16.02 -2.53
C LYS A 43 -5.08 -14.95 -3.31
N GLN A 44 -5.04 -13.69 -2.89
CA GLN A 44 -5.68 -12.57 -3.59
C GLN A 44 -5.05 -12.29 -4.96
N ILE A 45 -3.74 -12.53 -5.12
CA ILE A 45 -3.05 -12.44 -6.41
C ILE A 45 -3.51 -13.56 -7.34
N ASP A 46 -3.55 -14.81 -6.85
CA ASP A 46 -4.01 -15.97 -7.63
C ASP A 46 -5.49 -15.82 -8.07
N GLU A 47 -6.36 -15.32 -7.19
CA GLU A 47 -7.77 -15.04 -7.49
C GLU A 47 -7.97 -13.93 -8.55
N LYS A 48 -6.97 -13.07 -8.76
CA LYS A 48 -6.98 -11.95 -9.72
C LYS A 48 -5.77 -11.99 -10.67
N LEU A 49 -5.35 -13.20 -11.08
CA LEU A 49 -4.08 -13.40 -11.80
C LEU A 49 -3.92 -12.51 -13.04
N GLU A 50 -4.99 -12.35 -13.85
CA GLU A 50 -4.97 -11.48 -15.04
C GLU A 50 -4.73 -10.01 -14.68
N THR A 51 -5.29 -9.52 -13.56
CA THR A 51 -5.10 -8.14 -13.09
C THR A 51 -3.65 -7.91 -12.65
N TYR A 52 -3.05 -8.83 -11.90
CA TYR A 52 -1.68 -8.67 -11.41
C TYR A 52 -0.62 -8.90 -12.50
N ALA A 53 -0.86 -9.83 -13.43
CA ALA A 53 -0.08 -9.96 -14.66
C ALA A 53 -0.12 -8.63 -15.44
N PHE A 54 -1.32 -8.10 -15.71
CA PHE A 54 -1.51 -6.83 -16.39
C PHE A 54 -0.76 -5.68 -15.70
N ILE A 55 -0.86 -5.55 -14.36
CA ILE A 55 -0.13 -4.53 -13.60
C ILE A 55 1.38 -4.66 -13.84
N SER A 56 1.94 -5.85 -13.63
CA SER A 56 3.39 -6.08 -13.74
C SER A 56 3.98 -5.92 -15.14
N GLU A 57 3.16 -6.13 -16.18
CA GLU A 57 3.59 -6.04 -17.59
C GLU A 57 3.39 -4.64 -18.19
N ASN A 58 2.43 -3.86 -17.68
CA ASN A 58 2.00 -2.60 -18.31
C ASN A 58 2.31 -1.35 -17.47
N TYR A 59 2.71 -1.47 -16.21
CA TYR A 59 3.17 -0.35 -15.40
C TYR A 59 4.71 -0.34 -15.32
N GLU A 60 5.30 0.83 -15.48
CA GLU A 60 6.68 1.08 -15.06
C GLU A 60 6.68 1.29 -13.54
N HIS A 61 7.57 0.56 -12.84
CA HIS A 61 7.67 0.60 -11.38
C HIS A 61 9.04 1.13 -10.95
N THR A 62 9.06 2.28 -10.27
CA THR A 62 10.28 2.87 -9.71
C THR A 62 10.25 2.80 -8.19
N LEU A 63 11.15 2.01 -7.61
CA LEU A 63 11.32 1.84 -6.16
C LEU A 63 12.52 2.65 -5.65
N VAL A 64 12.30 3.49 -4.64
CA VAL A 64 13.37 4.21 -3.92
C VAL A 64 13.10 4.11 -2.41
N ASN A 65 13.91 3.31 -1.72
CA ASN A 65 13.72 2.97 -0.30
C ASN A 65 12.32 2.38 -0.05
N HIS A 66 11.47 3.10 0.69
CA HIS A 66 10.09 2.73 1.03
C HIS A 66 9.05 3.35 0.08
N THR A 67 9.43 4.31 -0.76
CA THR A 67 8.56 4.93 -1.76
C THR A 67 8.61 4.13 -3.06
N ILE A 68 7.43 3.83 -3.61
CA ILE A 68 7.28 3.21 -4.92
C ILE A 68 6.28 3.99 -5.77
N ILE A 69 6.67 4.21 -7.02
CA ILE A 69 5.88 4.84 -8.07
C ILE A 69 5.48 3.74 -9.06
N SER A 70 4.21 3.70 -9.44
CA SER A 70 3.67 2.87 -10.53
C SER A 70 3.01 3.78 -11.56
N GLU A 71 3.54 3.79 -12.79
CA GLU A 71 3.08 4.64 -13.89
C GLU A 71 2.70 3.80 -15.11
N ARG A 72 1.59 4.12 -15.77
CA ARG A 72 1.23 3.55 -17.08
C ARG A 72 0.75 4.66 -18.00
N GLN A 73 1.41 4.87 -19.13
CA GLN A 73 0.92 5.74 -20.19
C GLN A 73 0.09 4.95 -21.21
N ASP A 74 -1.13 5.40 -21.46
CA ASP A 74 -1.95 4.97 -22.59
C ASP A 74 -1.61 5.86 -23.80
N ILE A 75 -1.07 5.24 -24.85
CA ILE A 75 -0.58 5.93 -26.05
C ILE A 75 -1.76 6.39 -26.93
N GLU A 76 -2.90 5.70 -26.89
CA GLU A 76 -4.06 6.00 -27.74
C GLU A 76 -4.83 7.22 -27.23
N THR A 77 -5.01 7.31 -25.91
CA THR A 77 -5.68 8.45 -25.26
C THR A 77 -4.72 9.60 -24.91
N ASN A 78 -3.40 9.35 -24.92
CA ASN A 78 -2.37 10.23 -24.36
C ASN A 78 -2.67 10.62 -22.89
N THR A 79 -3.23 9.68 -22.13
CA THR A 79 -3.46 9.81 -20.69
C THR A 79 -2.62 8.78 -19.93
N GLY A 80 -2.55 8.86 -18.60
CA GLY A 80 -1.80 7.88 -17.83
C GLY A 80 -2.28 7.74 -16.41
N ASP A 81 -2.09 6.53 -15.88
CA ASP A 81 -2.30 6.20 -14.47
C ASP A 81 -1.02 6.52 -13.70
N TYR A 82 -1.13 7.16 -12.54
CA TYR A 82 0.01 7.53 -11.69
C TYR A 82 -0.31 7.24 -10.22
N PHE A 83 0.49 6.36 -9.61
CA PHE A 83 0.36 5.98 -8.19
C PHE A 83 1.70 6.11 -7.48
N GLU A 84 1.83 7.07 -6.55
CA GLU A 84 2.99 7.18 -5.66
C GLU A 84 2.55 6.93 -4.22
N ASN A 85 3.11 5.88 -3.63
CA ASN A 85 2.85 5.47 -2.26
C ASN A 85 4.16 5.17 -1.54
N ASP A 86 4.16 5.33 -0.22
CA ASP A 86 5.32 5.08 0.65
C ASP A 86 4.89 4.14 1.77
N PHE A 87 5.62 3.02 1.93
CA PHE A 87 5.27 1.94 2.84
C PHE A 87 6.38 1.74 3.86
N GLU A 88 6.26 2.37 5.04
CA GLU A 88 7.05 1.99 6.21
C GLU A 88 6.26 0.98 7.06
N PRO A 89 6.91 0.13 7.88
CA PRO A 89 6.20 -0.90 8.65
C PRO A 89 5.11 -0.37 9.58
N HIS A 90 5.28 0.84 10.11
CA HIS A 90 4.37 1.47 11.07
C HIS A 90 3.38 2.48 10.43
N GLU A 91 3.68 2.97 9.23
CA GLU A 91 2.95 4.05 8.56
C GLU A 91 2.99 3.90 7.03
N TRP A 92 1.82 3.93 6.40
CA TRP A 92 1.71 4.02 4.94
C TRP A 92 1.22 5.40 4.52
N ARG A 93 1.81 5.98 3.46
CA ARG A 93 1.48 7.30 2.95
C ARG A 93 1.06 7.20 1.48
N PHE A 94 -0.21 7.51 1.23
CA PHE A 94 -0.78 7.60 -0.11
C PHE A 94 -0.64 9.04 -0.58
N LYS A 95 0.28 9.30 -1.52
CA LYS A 95 0.61 10.66 -1.98
C LYS A 95 -0.17 11.03 -3.23
N TYR A 96 -0.19 10.14 -4.21
CA TYR A 96 -0.88 10.36 -5.49
C TYR A 96 -1.57 9.07 -5.94
N SER A 97 -2.80 9.19 -6.41
CA SER A 97 -3.61 8.10 -6.97
C SER A 97 -4.46 8.64 -8.12
N PHE A 98 -3.79 9.02 -9.21
CA PHE A 98 -4.43 9.57 -10.40
C PHE A 98 -4.79 8.46 -11.39
N ARG A 99 -6.02 8.49 -11.89
CA ARG A 99 -6.45 7.69 -13.05
C ARG A 99 -7.31 8.56 -13.99
N PRO A 100 -7.10 8.49 -15.31
CA PRO A 100 -8.00 9.07 -16.30
C PRO A 100 -9.38 8.39 -16.23
N LEU A 101 -10.46 9.13 -16.51
CA LEU A 101 -11.82 8.61 -16.32
C LEU A 101 -12.19 7.43 -17.24
N GLU A 102 -11.47 7.25 -18.35
CA GLU A 102 -11.74 6.24 -19.37
C GLU A 102 -10.44 5.49 -19.74
N THR A 103 -10.22 4.32 -19.13
CA THR A 103 -9.16 3.37 -19.51
C THR A 103 -9.78 2.01 -19.80
N MET A 104 -9.35 1.33 -20.87
CA MET A 104 -9.94 0.04 -21.27
C MET A 104 -9.77 -1.06 -20.20
N PHE A 105 -8.62 -1.08 -19.51
CA PHE A 105 -8.39 -1.93 -18.33
C PHE A 105 -8.66 -1.17 -17.04
N LYS A 106 -9.44 -1.77 -16.13
CA LYS A 106 -9.87 -1.19 -14.85
C LYS A 106 -9.00 -1.65 -13.68
N THR A 107 -8.14 -0.74 -13.20
CA THR A 107 -7.23 -0.82 -12.02
C THR A 107 -7.36 -2.02 -11.07
N TYR A 108 -7.87 -1.86 -9.83
CA TYR A 108 -8.22 -0.64 -9.07
C TYR A 108 -6.99 -0.04 -8.34
N ALA A 109 -7.20 0.99 -7.49
CA ALA A 109 -6.11 1.56 -6.67
C ALA A 109 -5.65 0.60 -5.56
N SER A 110 -6.54 -0.26 -5.04
CA SER A 110 -6.16 -1.25 -4.03
C SER A 110 -5.33 -2.40 -4.61
N ASP A 111 -5.61 -2.83 -5.85
CA ASP A 111 -4.78 -3.82 -6.56
C ASP A 111 -3.35 -3.28 -6.80
N ILE A 112 -3.21 -2.01 -7.20
CA ILE A 112 -1.90 -1.34 -7.28
C ILE A 112 -1.22 -1.26 -5.91
N THR A 113 -1.97 -0.92 -4.86
CA THR A 113 -1.46 -0.82 -3.48
C THR A 113 -0.92 -2.16 -2.99
N LEU A 114 -1.62 -3.27 -3.26
CA LEU A 114 -1.19 -4.61 -2.88
C LEU A 114 0.13 -4.99 -3.57
N TYR A 115 0.20 -4.79 -4.88
CA TYR A 115 1.41 -5.03 -5.66
C TYR A 115 2.60 -4.19 -5.17
N GLN A 116 2.34 -2.91 -4.88
CA GLN A 116 3.34 -1.98 -4.37
C GLN A 116 3.84 -2.37 -2.97
N TYR A 117 2.94 -2.68 -2.03
CA TYR A 117 3.33 -3.19 -0.70
C TYR A 117 4.19 -4.45 -0.82
N ALA A 118 3.75 -5.46 -1.58
CA ALA A 118 4.48 -6.72 -1.72
C ALA A 118 5.89 -6.51 -2.28
N THR A 119 6.04 -5.57 -3.22
CA THR A 119 7.33 -5.17 -3.81
C THR A 119 8.23 -4.46 -2.80
N VAL A 120 7.70 -3.47 -2.07
CA VAL A 120 8.47 -2.68 -1.09
C VAL A 120 8.86 -3.52 0.13
N ALA A 121 7.96 -4.38 0.61
CA ALA A 121 8.15 -5.22 1.79
C ALA A 121 9.18 -6.33 1.57
N ASP A 122 9.19 -7.00 0.40
CA ASP A 122 10.24 -7.96 0.02
C ASP A 122 11.61 -7.25 -0.10
N ALA A 123 11.64 -6.08 -0.76
CA ALA A 123 12.88 -5.33 -0.98
C ALA A 123 13.52 -4.79 0.30
N ASN A 124 12.72 -4.38 1.29
CA ASN A 124 13.18 -3.81 2.56
C ASN A 124 13.11 -4.78 3.75
N ASN A 125 12.68 -6.04 3.53
CA ASN A 125 12.63 -7.13 4.52
C ASN A 125 11.60 -6.96 5.67
N PHE A 126 10.45 -6.33 5.42
CA PHE A 126 9.35 -6.18 6.41
C PHE A 126 8.05 -6.92 6.01
N THR A 127 8.15 -7.94 5.16
CA THR A 127 7.05 -8.84 4.80
C THR A 127 6.28 -9.35 6.02
N GLY A 128 4.97 -9.09 6.07
CA GLY A 128 4.10 -9.46 7.18
C GLY A 128 3.84 -8.34 8.17
N GLU A 129 4.56 -7.21 8.08
CA GLU A 129 4.32 -6.03 8.91
C GLU A 129 3.22 -5.13 8.31
N LEU A 130 2.30 -4.71 9.17
CA LEU A 130 1.13 -3.87 8.89
C LEU A 130 1.20 -2.58 9.72
N PRO A 131 0.76 -1.44 9.19
CA PRO A 131 0.89 -0.14 9.84
C PRO A 131 -0.14 0.01 10.98
N SER A 132 0.09 0.96 11.89
CA SER A 132 -0.96 1.49 12.76
C SER A 132 -1.60 2.78 12.22
N THR A 133 -1.02 3.37 11.17
CA THR A 133 -1.53 4.59 10.55
C THR A 133 -1.43 4.54 9.02
N ILE A 134 -2.54 4.83 8.35
CA ILE A 134 -2.61 5.12 6.92
C ILE A 134 -2.83 6.63 6.76
N LYS A 135 -1.97 7.31 6.00
CA LYS A 135 -2.09 8.74 5.69
C LYS A 135 -2.45 8.92 4.23
N ILE A 136 -3.52 9.66 3.96
CA ILE A 136 -3.86 10.14 2.62
C ILE A 136 -3.43 11.60 2.58
N LYS A 137 -2.42 11.90 1.77
CA LYS A 137 -1.73 13.20 1.75
C LYS A 137 -2.41 14.16 0.77
N ASN A 138 -2.27 15.46 1.04
CA ASN A 138 -2.59 16.54 0.09
C ASN A 138 -3.96 16.38 -0.60
N VAL A 139 -5.02 16.19 0.21
CA VAL A 139 -6.36 15.90 -0.30
C VAL A 139 -7.04 17.16 -0.83
N GLU A 140 -7.15 17.25 -2.15
CA GLU A 140 -7.81 18.34 -2.87
C GLU A 140 -9.27 18.03 -3.25
N ASN A 141 -9.76 16.80 -3.01
CA ASN A 141 -11.10 16.39 -3.42
C ASN A 141 -12.19 17.17 -2.68
N GLU A 142 -12.97 18.00 -3.40
CA GLU A 142 -14.07 18.81 -2.83
C GLU A 142 -15.03 18.02 -1.93
N GLY A 143 -15.38 16.79 -2.32
CA GLY A 143 -16.25 15.92 -1.52
C GLY A 143 -15.62 15.47 -0.18
N VAL A 144 -14.29 15.33 -0.11
CA VAL A 144 -13.59 15.08 1.17
C VAL A 144 -13.51 16.36 1.98
N LEU A 145 -13.12 17.48 1.35
CA LEU A 145 -13.03 18.79 2.01
C LEU A 145 -14.36 19.17 2.68
N LYS A 146 -15.49 18.93 1.99
CA LYS A 146 -16.83 19.13 2.55
C LYS A 146 -17.12 18.23 3.76
N VAL A 147 -16.86 16.92 3.65
CA VAL A 147 -17.06 15.97 4.77
C VAL A 147 -16.19 16.33 5.98
N VAL A 148 -14.97 16.80 5.75
CA VAL A 148 -14.10 17.31 6.82
C VAL A 148 -14.68 18.57 7.45
N ASP A 149 -15.14 19.56 6.68
CA ASP A 149 -15.71 20.79 7.24
C ASP A 149 -17.02 20.55 8.01
N ASP A 150 -17.90 19.68 7.50
CA ASP A 150 -19.16 19.28 8.13
C ASP A 150 -18.95 18.58 9.49
N TYR A 151 -17.86 17.82 9.67
CA TYR A 151 -17.68 16.91 10.81
C TYR A 151 -16.36 17.05 11.61
N LYS A 152 -15.51 18.05 11.34
CA LYS A 152 -14.22 18.28 12.05
C LYS A 152 -14.31 18.27 13.58
N ASP A 153 -15.42 18.77 14.13
CA ASP A 153 -15.67 18.85 15.57
C ASP A 153 -16.33 17.59 16.15
N ASN A 154 -16.60 16.56 15.33
CA ASN A 154 -17.18 15.28 15.72
C ASN A 154 -16.40 14.10 15.10
N PRO A 155 -15.35 13.58 15.78
CA PRO A 155 -14.46 12.55 15.24
C PRO A 155 -15.14 11.23 14.84
N GLU A 156 -16.21 10.82 15.53
CA GLU A 156 -16.95 9.58 15.24
C GLU A 156 -17.76 9.70 13.94
N MET A 157 -18.44 10.84 13.76
CA MET A 157 -19.12 11.15 12.51
C MET A 157 -18.13 11.39 11.36
N LEU A 158 -17.00 12.05 11.63
CA LEU A 158 -15.92 12.24 10.65
C LEU A 158 -15.39 10.91 10.14
N GLN A 159 -15.09 9.95 11.03
CA GLN A 159 -14.66 8.61 10.63
C GLN A 159 -15.69 7.92 9.75
N THR A 160 -16.95 7.91 10.18
CA THR A 160 -18.04 7.25 9.44
C THR A 160 -18.21 7.89 8.06
N ALA A 161 -18.50 9.19 8.00
CA ALA A 161 -18.75 9.91 6.75
C ALA A 161 -17.52 9.91 5.82
N PHE A 162 -16.30 10.00 6.36
CA PHE A 162 -15.10 9.89 5.53
C PHE A 162 -15.05 8.54 4.81
N LEU A 163 -15.18 7.43 5.54
CA LEU A 163 -15.07 6.07 5.00
C LEU A 163 -16.26 5.68 4.11
N THR A 164 -17.49 6.11 4.43
CA THR A 164 -18.70 5.70 3.71
C THR A 164 -19.11 6.62 2.57
N ASP A 165 -18.79 7.91 2.63
CA ASP A 165 -19.37 8.90 1.71
C ASP A 165 -18.35 9.38 0.68
N THR A 166 -17.07 9.52 1.07
CA THR A 166 -16.01 10.01 0.18
C THR A 166 -15.41 8.93 -0.73
N GLN A 167 -14.90 9.32 -1.89
CA GLN A 167 -14.17 8.42 -2.79
C GLN A 167 -12.86 7.91 -2.16
N ASN A 168 -12.14 8.77 -1.45
CA ASN A 168 -10.85 8.43 -0.84
C ASN A 168 -11.03 7.45 0.32
N GLY A 169 -12.04 7.66 1.17
CA GLY A 169 -12.40 6.74 2.24
C GLY A 169 -12.90 5.39 1.72
N LYS A 170 -13.69 5.35 0.64
CA LYS A 170 -14.06 4.09 -0.03
C LYS A 170 -12.85 3.34 -0.59
N SER A 171 -11.85 4.06 -1.12
CA SER A 171 -10.61 3.46 -1.59
C SER A 171 -9.78 2.91 -0.43
N ALA A 172 -9.63 3.70 0.64
CA ALA A 172 -8.95 3.29 1.86
C ALA A 172 -9.62 2.08 2.53
N GLN A 173 -10.95 2.03 2.58
CA GLN A 173 -11.69 0.89 3.10
C GLN A 173 -11.43 -0.39 2.29
N ARG A 174 -11.32 -0.31 0.96
CA ARG A 174 -10.96 -1.47 0.14
C ARG A 174 -9.53 -1.94 0.43
N ILE A 175 -8.58 -1.01 0.52
CA ILE A 175 -7.20 -1.32 0.90
C ILE A 175 -7.17 -1.98 2.29
N MET A 176 -7.83 -1.39 3.29
CA MET A 176 -7.91 -1.96 4.63
C MET A 176 -8.51 -3.39 4.60
N ASN A 177 -9.61 -3.60 3.87
CA ASN A 177 -10.21 -4.93 3.73
C ASN A 177 -9.26 -5.94 3.05
N ASP A 178 -8.58 -5.56 1.96
CA ASP A 178 -7.61 -6.40 1.26
C ASP A 178 -6.48 -6.84 2.23
N PHE A 179 -6.03 -5.94 3.11
CA PHE A 179 -5.02 -6.21 4.13
C PHE A 179 -5.54 -6.78 5.47
N GLY A 180 -6.86 -6.94 5.66
CA GLY A 180 -7.45 -7.38 6.94
C GLY A 180 -7.23 -6.39 8.09
N LEU A 181 -7.36 -5.10 7.80
CA LEU A 181 -7.28 -3.98 8.74
C LEU A 181 -8.68 -3.39 8.98
N THR A 182 -8.90 -2.83 10.17
CA THR A 182 -10.07 -2.01 10.48
C THR A 182 -9.63 -0.63 11.00
N ALA A 183 -10.43 0.40 10.73
CA ALA A 183 -10.14 1.76 11.20
C ALA A 183 -10.62 1.95 12.64
N THR A 184 -9.72 2.43 13.51
CA THR A 184 -10.02 2.75 14.91
C THR A 184 -10.29 4.23 15.14
N SER A 185 -9.79 5.12 14.28
CA SER A 185 -10.19 6.54 14.23
C SER A 185 -9.73 7.21 12.93
N VAL A 186 -10.37 8.33 12.57
CA VAL A 186 -9.94 9.20 11.46
C VAL A 186 -9.72 10.62 12.00
N LYS A 187 -8.67 11.29 11.51
CA LYS A 187 -8.33 12.67 11.87
C LYS A 187 -8.00 13.46 10.60
N ALA A 188 -8.59 14.63 10.46
CA ALA A 188 -8.17 15.64 9.50
C ALA A 188 -7.03 16.48 10.11
N VAL A 189 -5.95 16.69 9.36
CA VAL A 189 -4.80 17.49 9.77
C VAL A 189 -4.50 18.48 8.65
N PHE A 190 -4.61 19.78 8.94
CA PHE A 190 -4.26 20.83 8.01
C PHE A 190 -2.81 21.27 8.25
N SER A 191 -2.03 21.42 7.18
CA SER A 191 -0.72 22.07 7.24
C SER A 191 -0.84 23.60 7.37
N ASP A 192 0.25 24.27 7.74
CA ASP A 192 0.31 25.75 7.77
C ASP A 192 0.01 26.41 6.41
N GLU A 193 0.21 25.65 5.31
CA GLU A 193 -0.09 26.06 3.93
C GLU A 193 -1.56 25.80 3.54
N GLY A 194 -2.36 25.19 4.42
CA GLY A 194 -3.77 24.86 4.18
C GLY A 194 -4.02 23.51 3.52
N ASN A 195 -2.98 22.74 3.19
CA ASN A 195 -3.13 21.40 2.60
C ASN A 195 -3.70 20.42 3.64
N LEU A 196 -4.72 19.65 3.24
CA LEU A 196 -5.34 18.63 4.10
C LEU A 196 -4.62 17.28 3.97
N ASP A 197 -4.21 16.71 5.10
CA ASP A 197 -3.92 15.29 5.25
C ASP A 197 -5.05 14.60 6.02
N VAL A 198 -5.42 13.38 5.63
CA VAL A 198 -6.33 12.52 6.41
C VAL A 198 -5.53 11.36 6.99
N HIS A 199 -5.47 11.29 8.33
CA HIS A 199 -4.83 10.20 9.07
C HIS A 199 -5.91 9.20 9.51
N ILE A 200 -5.79 7.96 9.07
CA ILE A 200 -6.63 6.83 9.48
C ILE A 200 -5.78 5.98 10.41
N HIS A 201 -6.14 5.89 11.68
CA HIS A 201 -5.54 4.92 12.60
C HIS A 201 -6.21 3.58 12.40
N VAL A 202 -5.40 2.51 12.34
CA VAL A 202 -5.85 1.17 11.97
C VAL A 202 -5.27 0.11 12.88
N GLU A 203 -5.98 -1.01 13.00
CA GLU A 203 -5.53 -2.23 13.68
C GLU A 203 -5.89 -3.45 12.81
N PRO A 204 -5.14 -4.57 12.90
CA PRO A 204 -5.55 -5.82 12.29
C PRO A 204 -6.94 -6.23 12.81
N GLU A 205 -7.81 -6.64 11.89
CA GLU A 205 -9.06 -7.29 12.27
C GLU A 205 -8.71 -8.55 13.08
N GLN A 206 -9.23 -8.65 14.30
CA GLN A 206 -9.02 -9.83 15.13
C GLN A 206 -9.69 -11.01 14.44
N LEU A 207 -8.89 -11.80 13.72
CA LEU A 207 -9.32 -13.06 13.13
C LEU A 207 -9.78 -13.97 14.26
N LEU A 208 -11.09 -13.97 14.52
CA LEU A 208 -11.74 -14.94 15.38
C LEU A 208 -11.28 -16.33 14.91
N PRO A 209 -10.78 -17.20 15.80
CA PRO A 209 -10.38 -18.53 15.40
C PRO A 209 -11.60 -19.20 14.77
N GLU A 210 -11.44 -19.64 13.51
CA GLU A 210 -12.49 -20.23 12.69
C GLU A 210 -13.26 -21.26 13.54
N LEU A 211 -14.52 -20.91 13.86
CA LEU A 211 -15.32 -21.65 14.84
C LEU A 211 -15.34 -23.12 14.44
N ALA A 212 -14.76 -23.95 15.31
CA ALA A 212 -14.49 -25.36 15.04
C ALA A 212 -15.72 -26.02 14.41
N GLN A 213 -15.63 -26.33 13.11
CA GLN A 213 -16.72 -26.98 12.40
C GLN A 213 -17.03 -28.31 13.11
N PRO A 214 -18.28 -28.55 13.55
CA PRO A 214 -18.63 -29.81 14.19
C PRO A 214 -18.53 -30.93 13.15
N THR A 215 -17.47 -31.72 13.23
CA THR A 215 -17.25 -32.88 12.38
C THR A 215 -18.25 -33.97 12.74
N SER A 216 -19.38 -34.02 12.01
CA SER A 216 -20.45 -34.99 12.23
C SER A 216 -20.43 -36.13 11.20
N ALA A 217 -19.94 -37.29 11.65
CA ALA A 217 -19.97 -38.60 10.99
C ALA A 217 -19.18 -38.74 9.65
N GLY A 218 -18.68 -39.93 9.30
CA GLY A 218 -18.93 -41.26 9.89
C GLY A 218 -17.73 -42.21 9.82
N LEU A 219 -17.92 -43.37 10.46
CA LEU A 219 -16.90 -44.39 10.75
C LEU A 219 -16.38 -45.10 9.49
N SER A 220 -15.06 -45.31 9.42
CA SER A 220 -14.48 -46.57 8.92
C SER A 220 -13.07 -46.76 9.49
N ALA A 221 -12.74 -47.96 9.95
CA ALA A 221 -11.46 -48.28 10.59
C ALA A 221 -10.57 -49.14 9.68
N ALA A 222 -9.32 -48.71 9.47
CA ALA A 222 -8.25 -49.52 8.88
C ALA A 222 -6.88 -49.03 9.42
N PRO A 223 -5.83 -49.88 9.45
CA PRO A 223 -4.79 -49.77 10.48
C PRO A 223 -3.57 -48.90 10.13
N LEU A 224 -2.89 -48.49 11.20
CA LEU A 224 -1.60 -47.78 11.23
C LEU A 224 -0.56 -48.34 10.25
N SER A 225 0.08 -47.44 9.49
CA SER A 225 1.37 -47.66 8.84
C SER A 225 2.33 -46.51 9.17
N ARG A 226 3.58 -46.87 9.49
CA ARG A 226 4.64 -45.96 9.96
C ARG A 226 4.90 -44.81 8.98
N LEU A 227 4.86 -43.58 9.50
CA LEU A 227 5.53 -42.44 8.88
C LEU A 227 7.04 -42.51 9.15
N THR A 228 7.83 -42.74 8.10
CA THR A 228 9.25 -42.38 8.10
C THR A 228 9.39 -40.91 7.75
N VAL A 229 9.82 -40.09 8.71
CA VAL A 229 10.11 -38.67 8.49
C VAL A 229 11.50 -38.53 7.86
N THR A 230 11.55 -37.99 6.63
CA THR A 230 12.75 -37.37 6.08
C THR A 230 12.59 -35.85 6.11
N PRO A 231 13.61 -35.07 6.53
CA PRO A 231 13.51 -33.62 6.58
C PRO A 231 13.56 -33.04 5.16
N VAL A 232 12.46 -32.44 4.71
CA VAL A 232 12.44 -31.67 3.47
C VAL A 232 13.02 -30.28 3.72
N SER A 233 14.01 -29.93 2.90
CA SER A 233 14.74 -28.66 2.94
C SER A 233 13.82 -27.44 2.88
N SER A 234 13.99 -26.50 3.80
CA SER A 234 13.21 -25.27 3.88
C SER A 234 13.69 -24.21 2.87
N SER A 235 13.32 -24.36 1.60
CA SER A 235 13.39 -23.26 0.63
C SER A 235 12.14 -22.39 0.75
N ARG A 236 12.27 -21.22 1.37
CA ARG A 236 11.21 -20.20 1.46
C ARG A 236 10.76 -19.79 0.05
N PRO A 237 9.47 -19.87 -0.32
CA PRO A 237 8.98 -19.15 -1.51
C PRO A 237 9.15 -17.63 -1.29
N LYS A 238 9.14 -16.87 -2.37
CA LYS A 238 9.21 -15.40 -2.33
C LYS A 238 7.85 -14.81 -2.70
N LEU A 239 7.49 -13.70 -2.04
CA LEU A 239 6.30 -12.89 -2.33
C LEU A 239 6.16 -12.49 -3.80
N VAL A 240 7.29 -12.27 -4.47
CA VAL A 240 7.36 -12.21 -5.93
C VAL A 240 7.43 -13.65 -6.44
N PRO A 241 6.31 -14.30 -6.86
CA PRO A 241 6.42 -15.53 -7.62
C PRO A 241 7.36 -15.28 -8.80
N THR A 242 8.14 -16.28 -9.21
CA THR A 242 9.13 -16.13 -10.31
C THR A 242 8.49 -15.63 -11.62
N ILE A 243 7.16 -15.71 -11.72
CA ILE A 243 6.26 -15.18 -12.76
C ILE A 243 6.26 -13.63 -12.82
N LEU A 244 6.39 -12.92 -11.69
CA LEU A 244 6.33 -11.45 -11.61
C LEU A 244 7.71 -10.76 -11.67
N LYS A 245 8.78 -11.50 -12.00
CA LYS A 245 10.07 -10.86 -12.31
C LYS A 245 10.02 -10.29 -13.74
N PRO A 246 10.24 -8.98 -13.94
CA PRO A 246 10.28 -8.43 -15.29
C PRO A 246 11.40 -9.10 -16.09
N ALA A 247 11.09 -9.51 -17.32
CA ALA A 247 12.09 -9.99 -18.25
C ALA A 247 13.12 -8.87 -18.51
N PRO A 248 14.43 -9.16 -18.59
CA PRO A 248 15.43 -8.13 -18.88
C PRO A 248 15.18 -7.54 -20.28
N HIS A 249 14.67 -6.31 -20.34
CA HIS A 249 14.37 -5.65 -21.61
C HIS A 249 15.63 -5.24 -22.37
N SER A 250 16.15 -6.17 -23.18
CA SER A 250 17.06 -5.84 -24.27
C SER A 250 16.28 -5.22 -25.44
N ARG A 251 15.97 -3.92 -25.35
CA ARG A 251 15.53 -3.11 -26.49
C ARG A 251 16.45 -1.91 -26.69
N ASP A 252 17.57 -2.19 -27.35
CA ASP A 252 18.42 -1.18 -27.97
C ASP A 252 17.62 -0.41 -29.04
N ARG A 253 17.14 0.79 -28.67
CA ARG A 253 16.66 1.78 -29.64
C ARG A 253 17.69 2.90 -29.77
N ARG A 254 18.46 2.77 -30.84
CA ARG A 254 19.47 3.73 -31.30
C ARG A 254 19.03 5.19 -31.19
N ARG A 255 19.97 5.99 -30.70
CA ARG A 255 19.98 7.46 -30.75
C ARG A 255 19.65 8.01 -32.14
N SER A 256 18.87 9.08 -32.17
CA SER A 256 19.04 10.19 -33.10
C SER A 256 19.15 11.50 -32.29
N ARG A 257 20.21 12.27 -32.52
CA ARG A 257 20.52 13.54 -31.84
C ARG A 257 20.60 14.66 -32.89
N SER A 258 19.84 15.73 -32.68
CA SER A 258 20.06 17.10 -33.20
C SER A 258 18.95 17.97 -32.58
N ALA A 259 19.24 18.82 -31.60
CA ALA A 259 19.61 20.24 -31.77
C ALA A 259 18.48 21.06 -32.45
N THR A 260 18.02 22.22 -31.96
CA THR A 260 18.77 23.29 -31.26
C THR A 260 17.85 24.17 -30.37
N SER A 261 18.46 24.89 -29.42
CA SER A 261 17.95 26.01 -28.61
C SER A 261 16.99 26.99 -29.31
N GLU A 262 15.94 27.48 -28.60
CA GLU A 262 15.84 28.92 -28.24
C GLU A 262 14.83 29.25 -27.12
N ARG A 263 15.01 30.44 -26.52
CA ARG A 263 14.24 30.99 -25.38
C ARG A 263 12.85 31.47 -25.81
N VAL A 264 11.87 31.41 -24.91
CA VAL A 264 11.19 32.62 -24.40
C VAL A 264 10.82 32.41 -22.93
N SER A 265 11.26 33.33 -22.08
CA SER A 265 10.72 33.58 -20.74
C SER A 265 10.04 34.93 -20.77
N ASP A 266 8.71 34.98 -20.57
CA ASP A 266 7.90 36.19 -20.30
C ASP A 266 6.42 35.79 -20.22
N VAL A 267 5.50 36.46 -19.53
CA VAL A 267 5.62 37.30 -18.32
C VAL A 267 4.23 37.36 -17.66
N ARG A 268 4.14 37.59 -16.35
CA ARG A 268 2.85 37.85 -15.66
C ARG A 268 2.23 39.16 -16.16
N GLN A 269 0.91 39.15 -16.40
CA GLN A 269 -0.09 40.17 -15.99
C GLN A 269 -1.20 40.35 -17.04
N LEU A 270 -2.45 40.16 -16.61
CA LEU A 270 -3.56 40.99 -17.08
C LEU A 270 -4.17 41.69 -15.88
N HIS A 271 -4.28 43.02 -15.99
CA HIS A 271 -4.73 43.90 -14.93
C HIS A 271 -6.23 43.80 -14.68
N GLY A 272 -6.63 43.93 -13.41
CA GLY A 272 -7.91 44.57 -13.09
C GLY A 272 -7.80 46.09 -13.23
N SER A 273 -8.81 46.73 -13.82
CA SER A 273 -9.00 48.18 -13.73
C SER A 273 -10.49 48.50 -13.76
N GLY A 274 -11.03 48.88 -12.60
CA GLY A 274 -12.38 49.40 -12.50
C GLY A 274 -12.40 50.90 -12.78
N ARG A 275 -13.45 51.40 -13.45
CA ARG A 275 -13.76 52.83 -13.46
C ARG A 275 -15.27 53.08 -13.32
N ARG A 276 -15.63 53.81 -12.28
CA ARG A 276 -16.93 54.47 -12.11
C ARG A 276 -17.13 55.51 -13.22
N GLN A 277 -18.37 55.73 -13.67
CA GLN A 277 -19.20 56.90 -13.26
C GLN A 277 -20.49 57.05 -14.09
N SER A 278 -21.58 57.45 -13.41
CA SER A 278 -22.79 58.12 -13.93
C SER A 278 -23.64 57.37 -14.99
N ARG A 279 -24.98 57.44 -14.96
CA ARG A 279 -25.92 58.30 -14.21
C ARG A 279 -26.95 57.47 -13.44
#